data_AF-A0A6N7IIB7-F1
#
_entry.id   AF-A0A6N7IIB7-F1
#
_cell.length_a   1.000
_cell.length_b   1.000
_cell.length_c   1.000
_cell.angle_alpha   90.00
_cell.angle_beta   90.00
_cell.angle_gamma   90.00
#
_symmetry.space_group_name_H-M   'P 1'
#
loop_
_entity.id
_entity.type
_entity.pdbx_description
1 polymer ?
#
loop_
_entity_poly.entity_id
_entity_poly.type
_entity_poly.pdbx_seq_one_letter_code
_entity_poly.pdbx_strand_id
1 'polypeptide(L)'
;MRHAITSWYVRFKRFIQGLVAQLDQAICAREEERACRRGWQIIRTGFGRRRYRDPRFDLLKSAGDGSGSSEGVSEAEPTCPGCGTPGR
;
A
#
# COMPACT_ATOMS: atom_id res chain seq x y z
N MET A 1 19.42 -16.11 41.80
CA MET A 1 18.02 -16.06 41.33
C MET A 1 17.72 -14.97 40.27
N ARG A 2 18.39 -13.81 40.27
CA ARG A 2 18.13 -12.71 39.31
C ARG A 2 18.44 -13.00 37.82
N HIS A 3 19.34 -13.96 37.52
CA HIS A 3 19.72 -14.34 36.15
C HIS A 3 18.71 -15.28 35.43
N ALA A 4 17.92 -16.06 36.19
CA ALA A 4 16.93 -16.96 35.60
C ALA A 4 15.71 -16.21 35.04
N ILE A 5 15.31 -15.14 35.74
CA ILE A 5 14.16 -14.29 35.36
C ILE A 5 14.47 -13.49 34.08
N THR A 6 15.71 -13.01 33.94
CA THR A 6 16.16 -12.28 32.74
C THR A 6 16.21 -13.22 31.51
N SER A 7 16.65 -14.45 31.68
CA SER A 7 16.65 -15.47 30.61
C SER A 7 15.24 -15.81 30.12
N TRP A 8 14.31 -16.06 31.05
CA TRP A 8 12.91 -16.30 30.72
C TRP A 8 12.31 -15.11 29.96
N TYR A 9 12.52 -13.89 30.45
CA TYR A 9 11.94 -12.69 29.86
C TYR A 9 12.39 -12.47 28.41
N VAL A 10 13.67 -12.69 28.11
CA VAL A 10 14.19 -12.57 26.73
C VAL A 10 13.57 -13.63 25.81
N ARG A 11 13.42 -14.86 26.30
CA ARG A 11 12.83 -15.96 25.51
C ARG A 11 11.34 -15.73 25.26
N PHE A 12 10.61 -15.28 26.28
CA PHE A 12 9.20 -14.94 26.19
C PHE A 12 8.95 -13.75 25.25
N LYS A 13 9.79 -12.71 25.32
CA LYS A 13 9.72 -11.56 24.40
C LYS A 13 9.92 -11.99 22.94
N ARG A 14 10.89 -12.87 22.67
CA ARG A 14 11.10 -13.42 21.32
C ARG A 14 9.92 -14.28 20.85
N PHE A 15 9.32 -15.05 21.74
CA PHE A 15 8.14 -15.84 21.43
C PHE A 15 6.95 -14.96 21.02
N ILE A 16 6.66 -13.90 21.78
CA ILE A 16 5.62 -12.93 21.43
C ILE A 16 5.93 -12.24 20.09
N GLN A 17 7.17 -11.82 19.87
CA GLN A 17 7.57 -11.21 18.60
C GLN A 17 7.34 -12.16 17.40
N GLY A 18 7.60 -13.46 17.57
CA GLY A 18 7.30 -14.47 16.55
C GLY A 18 5.81 -14.63 16.27
N LEU A 19 4.97 -14.66 17.32
CA LEU A 19 3.51 -14.73 17.18
C LEU A 19 2.94 -13.48 16.49
N VAL A 20 3.40 -12.30 16.88
CA VAL A 20 2.99 -11.03 16.28
C VAL A 20 3.36 -10.98 14.79
N ALA A 21 4.53 -11.48 14.41
CA ALA A 21 4.94 -11.57 13.01
C ALA A 21 4.08 -12.56 12.21
N GLN A 22 3.69 -13.71 12.79
CA GLN A 22 2.77 -14.64 12.11
C GLN A 22 1.37 -14.06 11.96
N LEU A 23 0.85 -13.40 12.99
CA LEU A 23 -0.46 -12.77 12.94
C LEU A 23 -0.51 -11.65 11.89
N ASP A 24 0.55 -10.83 11.84
CA ASP A 24 0.75 -9.80 10.83
C ASP A 24 0.74 -10.37 9.40
N GLN A 25 1.43 -11.49 9.19
CA GLN A 25 1.43 -12.18 7.91
C GLN A 25 0.05 -12.76 7.56
N ALA A 26 -0.65 -13.35 8.54
CA ALA A 26 -1.97 -13.93 8.32
C ALA A 26 -3.02 -12.86 7.95
N ILE A 27 -3.02 -11.72 8.64
CA ILE A 27 -3.96 -10.62 8.39
C ILE A 27 -3.71 -10.02 6.99
N CYS A 28 -2.45 -9.81 6.63
CA CYS A 28 -2.11 -9.18 5.35
C CYS A 28 -1.98 -10.16 4.18
N ALA A 29 -2.03 -11.48 4.39
CA ALA A 29 -1.85 -12.48 3.33
C ALA A 29 -2.78 -12.24 2.13
N ARG A 30 -4.04 -11.88 2.38
CA ARG A 30 -5.03 -11.62 1.32
C ARG A 30 -4.70 -10.38 0.50
N GLU A 31 -4.16 -9.35 1.13
CA GLU A 31 -3.77 -8.10 0.48
C GLU A 31 -2.47 -8.27 -0.29
N GLU A 32 -1.51 -8.99 0.28
CA GLU A 32 -0.27 -9.37 -0.38
C GLU A 32 -0.54 -10.22 -1.62
N GLU A 33 -1.47 -11.18 -1.57
CA GLU A 33 -1.84 -11.98 -2.72
C GLU A 33 -2.47 -11.13 -3.84
N ARG A 34 -3.32 -10.16 -3.49
CA ARG A 34 -3.89 -9.21 -4.46
C ARG A 34 -2.85 -8.28 -5.05
N ALA A 35 -1.88 -7.85 -4.26
CA ALA A 35 -0.75 -7.04 -4.70
C ALA A 35 0.15 -7.84 -5.66
N CYS A 36 0.50 -9.08 -5.30
CA CYS A 36 1.27 -10.00 -6.15
C CYS A 36 0.55 -10.27 -7.48
N ARG A 37 -0.77 -10.55 -7.45
CA ARG A 37 -1.57 -10.73 -8.68
C ARG A 37 -1.58 -9.51 -9.59
N ARG A 38 -1.44 -8.32 -9.02
CA ARG A 38 -1.37 -7.05 -9.77
C ARG A 38 0.05 -6.64 -10.14
N GLY A 39 1.07 -7.41 -9.76
CA GLY A 39 2.47 -7.07 -9.98
C GLY A 39 2.97 -5.89 -9.14
N TRP A 40 2.32 -5.61 -8.00
CA TRP A 40 2.71 -4.53 -7.11
C TRP A 40 3.93 -4.92 -6.27
N GLN A 41 4.81 -3.95 -6.01
CA GLN A 41 5.92 -4.11 -5.08
C GLN A 41 5.45 -3.90 -3.63
N ILE A 42 5.83 -4.84 -2.75
CA ILE A 42 5.46 -4.81 -1.34
C ILE A 42 6.73 -4.58 -0.52
N ILE A 43 6.83 -3.44 0.15
CA ILE A 43 7.95 -3.13 1.04
C ILE A 43 7.48 -3.31 2.49
N ARG A 44 8.03 -4.32 3.15
CA ARG A 44 7.76 -4.62 4.57
C ARG A 44 8.70 -3.79 5.45
N THR A 45 8.17 -2.77 6.12
CA THR A 45 8.93 -1.84 6.99
C THR A 45 8.75 -2.08 8.49
N GLY A 46 7.88 -3.00 8.89
CA GLY A 46 7.61 -3.38 10.29
C GLY A 46 6.19 -3.92 10.48
N PHE A 47 5.82 -4.26 11.72
CA PHE A 47 4.47 -4.71 12.07
C PHE A 47 3.42 -3.67 11.67
N GLY A 48 2.44 -4.07 10.85
CA GLY A 48 1.41 -3.17 10.31
C GLY A 48 1.93 -2.05 9.38
N ARG A 49 3.24 -1.96 9.13
CA ARG A 49 3.85 -0.93 8.26
C ARG A 49 4.28 -1.57 6.95
N ARG A 50 3.33 -1.74 6.03
CA ARG A 50 3.57 -2.14 4.64
C ARG A 50 3.38 -0.95 3.70
N ARG A 51 4.30 -0.78 2.75
CA ARG A 51 4.11 0.13 1.62
C ARG A 51 3.85 -0.69 0.38
N TYR A 52 2.71 -0.45 -0.26
CA TYR A 52 2.37 -1.00 -1.56
C TYR A 52 2.75 0.05 -2.61
N ARG A 53 3.57 -0.35 -3.58
CA ARG A 53 3.99 0.50 -4.71
C ARG A 53 3.53 -0.17 -5.99
N ASP A 54 2.72 0.53 -6.78
CA ASP A 54 2.30 0.07 -8.11
C ASP A 54 3.32 0.57 -9.16
N PRO A 55 4.04 -0.32 -9.87
CA PRO A 55 4.98 0.07 -10.92
C PRO A 55 4.35 0.89 -12.05
N ARG A 56 3.03 0.76 -12.28
CA ARG A 56 2.32 1.53 -13.32
C ARG A 56 2.27 3.02 -12.98
N PHE A 57 2.19 3.36 -11.69
CA PHE A 57 2.25 4.75 -11.24
C PHE A 57 3.66 5.33 -11.37
N ASP A 58 4.71 4.49 -11.23
CA ASP A 58 6.08 4.93 -11.47
C ASP A 58 6.30 5.30 -12.94
N LEU A 59 5.70 4.54 -13.87
CA LEU A 59 5.72 4.84 -15.31
C LEU A 59 4.99 6.16 -15.62
N LEU A 60 3.82 6.40 -15.04
CA LEU A 60 3.08 7.66 -15.20
C LEU A 60 3.85 8.84 -14.62
N LYS A 61 4.51 8.67 -13.47
CA LYS A 61 5.35 9.71 -12.88
C LYS A 61 6.54 10.03 -13.78
N SER A 62 7.20 9.02 -14.36
CA SER A 62 8.29 9.25 -15.31
C SER A 62 7.83 9.85 -16.65
N ALA A 63 6.60 9.56 -17.07
CA ALA A 63 6.02 10.10 -18.29
C ALA A 63 5.49 11.55 -18.12
N GLY A 64 5.06 11.91 -16.91
CA GLY A 64 4.60 13.27 -16.59
C GLY A 64 5.71 14.33 -16.57
N ASP A 65 6.96 13.91 -16.36
CA ASP A 65 8.12 14.80 -16.31
C ASP A 65 8.79 15.01 -17.69
N GLY A 66 8.26 14.42 -18.76
CA GLY A 66 8.79 14.57 -20.12
C GLY A 66 7.72 14.42 -21.19
N SER A 67 7.34 15.54 -21.81
CA SER A 67 6.46 15.62 -23.00
C SER A 67 4.95 15.54 -22.74
N GLY A 68 4.42 16.45 -21.94
CA GLY A 68 3.08 16.99 -22.16
C GLY A 68 3.17 18.32 -22.92
N SER A 69 3.33 18.28 -24.24
CA SER A 69 2.95 19.44 -25.07
C SER A 69 1.47 19.69 -24.80
N SER A 70 1.16 20.78 -24.13
CA SER A 70 -0.19 21.31 -24.05
C SER A 70 -0.58 21.83 -25.43
N GLU A 71 -0.92 20.94 -26.35
CA GLU A 71 -1.80 21.31 -27.46
C GLU A 71 -3.20 21.43 -26.85
N GLY A 72 -3.61 22.69 -26.63
CA GLY A 72 -4.97 23.01 -26.26
C GLY A 72 -5.92 22.52 -27.34
N VAL A 73 -6.68 21.47 -27.03
CA VAL A 73 -7.87 21.11 -27.79
C VAL A 73 -9.06 21.71 -27.04
N SER A 74 -9.61 22.73 -27.67
CA SER A 74 -10.82 23.45 -27.30
C SER A 74 -12.01 22.50 -27.09
N GLU A 75 -12.79 22.83 -26.08
CA GLU A 75 -14.16 22.38 -25.76
C GLU A 75 -14.85 21.50 -26.81
N ALA A 76 -15.03 20.23 -26.46
CA ALA A 76 -16.27 19.52 -26.71
C ALA A 76 -16.65 18.80 -25.41
N GLU A 77 -17.49 19.47 -24.64
CA GLU A 77 -18.08 19.04 -23.38
C GLU A 77 -18.75 17.65 -23.54
N PRO A 78 -18.37 16.60 -22.78
CA PRO A 78 -19.18 15.40 -22.71
C PRO A 78 -20.38 15.70 -21.82
N THR A 79 -21.48 16.13 -22.43
CA THR A 79 -22.78 16.26 -21.76
C THR A 79 -23.19 14.89 -21.18
N CYS A 80 -23.13 14.73 -19.86
CA CYS A 80 -23.74 13.59 -19.18
C CYS A 80 -25.26 13.66 -19.36
N PRO A 81 -25.93 12.65 -19.97
CA PRO A 81 -27.37 12.67 -20.06
C PRO A 81 -27.93 12.17 -18.73
N GLY A 82 -28.27 13.09 -17.81
CA GLY A 82 -29.13 12.73 -16.68
C GLY A 82 -28.86 13.30 -15.30
N CYS A 83 -28.19 14.44 -15.15
CA CYS A 83 -28.20 15.16 -13.86
C CYS A 83 -28.76 16.56 -14.06
N GLY A 84 -30.09 16.65 -13.93
CA GLY A 84 -30.81 17.91 -13.81
C GLY A 84 -30.47 18.63 -12.50
N THR A 85 -30.36 19.95 -12.63
CA THR A 85 -30.34 21.02 -11.63
C THR A 85 -29.10 21.22 -10.73
N PRO A 86 -28.43 22.38 -10.81
CA PRO A 86 -27.65 22.90 -9.68
C PRO A 86 -28.59 23.42 -8.59
N GLY A 87 -28.34 22.97 -7.35
CA GLY A 87 -29.03 23.47 -6.16
C GLY A 87 -28.73 24.95 -5.90
N ARG A 88 -29.73 25.65 -5.39
CA ARG A 88 -29.67 27.03 -4.89
C ARG A 88 -28.75 27.16 -3.68
#